data_AF-A0A2N1P9M1-F1
#
_entry.id   AF-A0A2N1P9M1-F1
#
_cell.length_a   1.000
_cell.length_b   1.000
_cell.length_c   1.000
_cell.angle_alpha   90.00
_cell.angle_beta   90.00
_cell.angle_gamma   90.00
#
_symmetry.space_group_name_H-M   'P 1'
#
loop_
_entity.id
_entity.type
_entity.pdbx_description
1 polymer ?
#
loop_
_entity_poly.entity_id
_entity_poly.type
_entity_poly.pdbx_seq_one_letter_code
_entity_poly.pdbx_strand_id
1 'polypeptide(L)'
;MGLIKSEVYQVRMNIKLEKYKIAIEMMKHENSILWQTYSIFTAANLILLGMFLKEIIITPFFSCQPNLFIISIVGLIFSAVWMFLVFRQVKYFELRMAQARNAEPPGWNILVNTGQRFSKGEQVTIGRENYRLGLLAGIWKRLKLKWALPIIVVIIFLCAIFLYGPWWPNKPRKIQNEIKLVCPFGDGISESRFMREIYHCSHTNKKVDNNLSGYHYMITMLY
;
A
#
# COMPACT_ATOMS: atom_id res chain seq x y z
N MET A 1 48.01 -28.84 32.81
CA MET A 1 46.70 -29.36 32.35
C MET A 1 45.60 -28.28 32.23
N GLY A 2 45.74 -27.07 32.81
CA GLY A 2 44.76 -25.99 32.69
C GLY A 2 44.74 -25.21 31.36
N LEU A 3 45.90 -25.05 30.70
CA LEU A 3 46.03 -24.27 29.46
C LEU A 3 45.28 -24.89 28.25
N ILE A 4 45.28 -26.21 28.14
CA ILE A 4 44.57 -26.92 27.06
C ILE A 4 43.04 -26.73 27.20
N LYS A 5 42.52 -26.68 28.44
CA LYS A 5 41.10 -26.43 28.68
C LYS A 5 40.68 -25.01 28.32
N SER A 6 41.55 -24.01 28.54
CA SER A 6 41.24 -22.62 28.16
C SER A 6 41.22 -22.43 26.65
N GLU A 7 42.15 -23.05 25.90
CA GLU A 7 42.17 -22.92 24.43
C GLU A 7 40.94 -23.58 23.77
N VAL A 8 40.59 -24.80 24.20
CA VAL A 8 39.41 -25.51 23.67
C VAL A 8 38.12 -24.72 23.95
N TYR A 9 38.04 -24.04 25.10
CA TYR A 9 36.90 -23.18 25.43
C TYR A 9 36.82 -21.96 24.51
N GLN A 10 37.93 -21.27 24.29
CA GLN A 10 38.01 -20.10 23.38
C GLN A 10 37.61 -20.47 21.95
N VAL A 11 38.13 -21.58 21.42
CA VAL A 11 37.79 -22.06 20.07
C VAL A 11 36.30 -22.37 19.96
N ARG A 12 35.72 -23.07 20.96
CA ARG A 12 34.28 -23.38 20.98
C ARG A 12 33.42 -22.12 21.03
N MET A 13 33.83 -21.11 21.79
CA MET A 13 33.13 -19.82 21.88
C MET A 13 33.19 -19.04 20.57
N ASN A 14 34.36 -19.02 19.91
CA ASN A 14 34.52 -18.36 18.61
C ASN A 14 33.62 -18.98 17.55
N ILE A 15 33.56 -20.32 17.48
CA ILE A 15 32.67 -21.03 16.54
C ILE A 15 31.19 -20.70 16.81
N LYS A 16 30.77 -20.63 18.07
CA LYS A 16 29.38 -20.24 18.41
C LYS A 16 29.08 -18.81 18.00
N LEU A 17 30.01 -17.88 18.25
CA LEU A 17 29.86 -16.48 17.88
C LEU A 17 29.75 -16.31 16.35
N GLU A 18 30.56 -17.04 15.59
CA GLU A 18 30.52 -17.02 14.13
C GLU A 18 29.18 -17.54 13.60
N LYS A 19 28.70 -18.68 14.12
CA LYS A 19 27.37 -19.22 13.79
C LYS A 19 26.25 -18.22 14.10
N TYR A 20 26.33 -17.54 15.24
CA TYR A 20 25.36 -16.51 15.61
C TYR A 20 25.38 -15.32 14.65
N LYS A 21 26.57 -14.82 14.27
CA LYS A 21 26.72 -13.74 13.29
C LYS A 21 26.10 -14.10 11.94
N ILE A 22 26.41 -15.29 11.43
CA ILE A 22 25.84 -15.80 10.16
C ILE A 22 24.31 -15.89 10.25
N ALA A 23 23.77 -16.41 11.36
CA ALA A 23 22.32 -16.52 11.55
C ALA A 23 21.62 -15.14 11.59
N ILE A 24 22.23 -14.16 12.26
CA ILE A 24 21.76 -12.77 12.27
C ILE A 24 21.80 -12.16 10.87
N GLU A 25 22.88 -12.38 10.12
CA GLU A 25 23.03 -11.87 8.77
C GLU A 25 21.96 -12.45 7.82
N MET A 26 21.75 -13.76 7.88
CA MET A 26 20.65 -14.41 7.14
C MET A 26 19.29 -13.84 7.53
N MET A 27 19.03 -13.64 8.82
CA MET A 27 17.78 -13.02 9.29
C MET A 27 17.60 -11.59 8.76
N LYS A 28 18.66 -10.78 8.76
CA LYS A 28 18.64 -9.41 8.20
C LYS A 28 18.37 -9.44 6.70
N HIS A 29 19.01 -10.36 5.98
CA HIS A 29 18.81 -10.53 4.55
C HIS A 29 17.35 -10.89 4.22
N GLU A 30 16.76 -11.87 4.90
CA GLU A 30 15.34 -12.22 4.70
C GLU A 30 14.41 -11.05 5.03
N ASN A 31 14.70 -10.28 6.08
CA ASN A 31 13.94 -9.07 6.39
C ASN A 31 14.05 -8.03 5.26
N SER A 32 15.23 -7.85 4.67
CA SER A 32 15.42 -6.96 3.54
C SER A 32 14.61 -7.40 2.31
N ILE A 33 14.61 -8.71 2.00
CA ILE A 33 13.81 -9.27 0.91
C ILE A 33 12.31 -9.05 1.17
N LEU A 34 11.86 -9.25 2.40
CA LEU A 34 10.47 -9.01 2.79
C LEU A 34 10.06 -7.56 2.51
N TRP A 35 10.87 -6.59 2.95
CA TRP A 35 10.61 -5.17 2.70
C TRP A 35 10.67 -4.80 1.22
N GLN A 36 11.65 -5.31 0.48
CA GLN A 36 11.75 -5.07 -0.96
C GLN A 36 10.53 -5.62 -1.71
N THR A 37 10.10 -6.84 -1.37
CA THR A 37 8.89 -7.46 -1.91
C THR A 37 7.67 -6.59 -1.61
N TYR A 38 7.54 -6.15 -0.36
CA TYR A 38 6.43 -5.30 0.06
C TYR A 38 6.38 -3.97 -0.72
N SER A 39 7.52 -3.32 -0.93
CA SER A 39 7.62 -2.07 -1.69
C SER A 39 7.23 -2.25 -3.16
N ILE A 40 7.74 -3.29 -3.83
CA ILE A 40 7.44 -3.57 -5.24
C ILE A 40 5.93 -3.80 -5.44
N PHE A 41 5.32 -4.63 -4.61
CA PHE A 41 3.90 -4.91 -4.71
C PHE A 41 3.03 -3.72 -4.32
N THR A 42 3.44 -2.92 -3.33
CA THR A 42 2.72 -1.69 -2.98
C THR A 42 2.72 -0.71 -4.15
N ALA A 43 3.86 -0.55 -4.83
CA ALA A 43 3.95 0.30 -6.01
C ALA A 43 3.07 -0.21 -7.17
N ALA A 44 3.11 -1.52 -7.45
CA ALA A 44 2.26 -2.12 -8.47
C ALA A 44 0.75 -1.96 -8.17
N ASN A 45 0.34 -2.16 -6.91
CA ASN A 45 -1.04 -1.93 -6.50
C ASN A 45 -1.45 -0.46 -6.58
N LEU A 46 -0.53 0.48 -6.30
CA LEU A 46 -0.81 1.92 -6.44
C LEU A 46 -1.07 2.29 -7.90
N ILE A 47 -0.32 1.72 -8.84
CA ILE A 47 -0.54 1.91 -10.28
C ILE A 47 -1.92 1.36 -10.68
N LEU A 48 -2.23 0.12 -10.29
CA LEU A 48 -3.55 -0.49 -10.56
C LEU A 48 -4.69 0.33 -9.97
N LEU A 49 -4.53 0.82 -8.74
CA LEU A 49 -5.52 1.63 -8.05
C LEU A 49 -5.70 3.00 -8.72
N GLY A 50 -4.62 3.60 -9.26
CA GLY A 50 -4.69 4.82 -10.06
C GLY A 50 -5.46 4.62 -11.37
N MET A 51 -5.21 3.52 -12.07
CA MET A 51 -5.98 3.15 -13.28
C MET A 51 -7.45 2.92 -12.94
N PHE A 52 -7.72 2.22 -11.84
CA PHE A 52 -9.06 1.95 -11.35
C PHE A 52 -9.81 3.25 -10.98
N LEU A 53 -9.14 4.17 -10.27
CA LEU A 53 -9.72 5.44 -9.85
C LEU A 53 -10.08 6.34 -11.05
N LYS A 54 -9.22 6.39 -12.08
CA LYS A 54 -9.48 7.13 -13.33
C LYS A 54 -10.80 6.68 -13.97
N GLU A 55 -11.01 5.38 -14.05
CA GLU A 55 -12.21 4.79 -14.66
C GLU A 55 -13.45 4.95 -13.77
N ILE A 56 -13.33 4.92 -12.44
CA ILE A 56 -14.45 5.17 -11.52
C ILE A 56 -14.99 6.59 -11.66
N ILE A 57 -14.13 7.60 -11.76
CA ILE A 57 -14.55 9.02 -11.77
C ILE A 57 -15.53 9.32 -12.91
N ILE A 58 -15.38 8.65 -14.04
CA ILE A 58 -16.21 8.84 -15.23
C ILE A 58 -17.40 7.88 -15.31
N THR A 59 -17.48 6.92 -14.39
CA THR A 59 -18.41 5.81 -14.45
C THR A 59 -19.44 5.88 -13.32
N PRO A 60 -20.75 5.76 -13.63
CA PRO A 60 -21.76 5.67 -12.58
C PRO A 60 -21.58 4.38 -11.76
N PHE A 61 -21.77 4.49 -10.44
CA PHE A 61 -21.82 3.33 -9.54
C PHE A 61 -22.94 2.35 -9.97
N PHE A 62 -22.73 1.05 -9.74
CA PHE A 62 -23.66 -0.03 -10.08
C PHE A 62 -23.98 -0.12 -11.58
N SER A 63 -22.94 -0.13 -12.40
CA SER A 63 -23.04 -0.27 -13.85
C SER A 63 -22.07 -1.35 -14.33
N CYS A 64 -22.51 -2.21 -15.24
CA CYS A 64 -21.64 -3.21 -15.85
C CYS A 64 -20.60 -2.50 -16.73
N GLN A 65 -19.35 -2.48 -16.28
CA GLN A 65 -18.22 -1.96 -17.03
C GLN A 65 -17.20 -3.08 -17.23
N PRO A 66 -17.16 -3.72 -18.40
CA PRO A 66 -16.24 -4.82 -18.68
C PRO A 66 -14.78 -4.47 -18.36
N ASN A 67 -14.35 -3.24 -18.66
CA ASN A 67 -12.99 -2.78 -18.38
C ASN A 67 -12.68 -2.77 -16.88
N LEU A 68 -13.54 -2.15 -16.06
CA LEU A 68 -13.39 -2.11 -14.60
C LEU A 68 -13.44 -3.52 -14.00
N PHE A 69 -14.34 -4.38 -14.50
CA PHE A 69 -14.44 -5.76 -14.05
C PHE A 69 -13.17 -6.55 -14.33
N ILE A 70 -12.63 -6.47 -15.56
CA ILE A 70 -11.38 -7.12 -15.95
C ILE A 70 -10.21 -6.59 -15.11
N ILE A 71 -10.06 -5.27 -14.96
CA ILE A 71 -9.01 -4.65 -14.13
C ILE A 71 -9.11 -5.15 -12.68
N SER A 72 -10.33 -5.28 -12.15
CA SER A 72 -10.54 -5.74 -10.78
C SER A 72 -10.19 -7.22 -10.59
N ILE A 73 -10.51 -8.08 -11.57
CA ILE A 73 -10.09 -9.49 -11.56
C ILE A 73 -8.57 -9.60 -11.61
N VAL A 74 -7.92 -8.84 -12.51
CA VAL A 74 -6.46 -8.83 -12.63
C VAL A 74 -5.83 -8.35 -11.33
N GLY A 75 -6.35 -7.28 -10.73
CA GLY A 75 -5.91 -6.77 -9.43
C GLY A 75 -6.09 -7.78 -8.30
N LEU A 76 -7.19 -8.54 -8.30
CA LEU A 76 -7.43 -9.61 -7.32
C LEU A 76 -6.44 -10.76 -7.46
N ILE A 77 -6.20 -11.25 -8.69
CA ILE A 77 -5.22 -12.31 -8.96
C ILE A 77 -3.82 -11.87 -8.52
N PHE A 78 -3.44 -10.63 -8.87
CA PHE A 78 -2.17 -10.06 -8.48
C PHE A 78 -2.03 -9.95 -6.95
N SER A 79 -3.09 -9.51 -6.26
CA SER A 79 -3.15 -9.43 -4.80
C SER A 79 -3.06 -10.80 -4.12
N ALA A 80 -3.65 -11.83 -4.73
CA ALA A 80 -3.56 -13.20 -4.22
C ALA A 80 -2.12 -13.76 -4.33
N VAL A 81 -1.46 -13.56 -5.47
CA VAL A 81 -0.04 -13.93 -5.65
C VAL A 81 0.84 -13.18 -4.65
N TRP A 82 0.60 -11.88 -4.47
CA TRP A 82 1.30 -11.08 -3.48
C TRP A 82 1.14 -11.64 -2.06
N MET A 83 -0.09 -11.94 -1.65
CA MET A 83 -0.40 -12.48 -0.34
C MET A 83 0.32 -13.81 -0.08
N PHE A 84 0.36 -14.69 -1.10
CA PHE A 84 1.10 -15.95 -1.02
C PHE A 84 2.61 -15.73 -0.84
N LEU A 85 3.21 -14.81 -1.59
CA LEU A 85 4.63 -14.48 -1.46
C LEU A 85 4.94 -13.88 -0.09
N VAL A 86 4.14 -12.94 0.39
CA VAL A 86 4.30 -12.37 1.75
C VAL A 86 4.17 -13.47 2.80
N PHE A 87 3.23 -14.41 2.67
CA PHE A 87 3.10 -15.56 3.57
C PHE A 87 4.38 -16.37 3.66
N ARG A 88 4.89 -16.75 2.48
CA ARG A 88 6.11 -17.52 2.36
C ARG A 88 7.29 -16.79 3.00
N GLN A 89 7.48 -15.51 2.68
CA GLN A 89 8.60 -14.73 3.22
C GLN A 89 8.52 -14.51 4.73
N VAL A 90 7.32 -14.24 5.25
CA VAL A 90 7.10 -14.13 6.70
C VAL A 90 7.48 -15.44 7.40
N LYS A 91 7.18 -16.60 6.81
CA LYS A 91 7.54 -17.90 7.38
C LYS A 91 9.04 -18.16 7.34
N TYR A 92 9.73 -17.80 6.27
CA TYR A 92 11.19 -17.86 6.22
C TYR A 92 11.84 -16.94 7.26
N PHE A 93 11.34 -15.72 7.40
CA PHE A 93 11.82 -14.80 8.43
C PHE A 93 11.62 -15.37 9.86
N GLU A 94 10.44 -15.90 10.16
CA GLU A 94 10.15 -16.58 11.44
C GLU A 94 11.13 -17.74 11.70
N LEU A 95 11.43 -18.53 10.66
CA LEU A 95 12.41 -19.62 10.73
C LEU A 95 13.83 -19.11 11.01
N ARG A 96 14.31 -18.09 10.28
CA ARG A 96 15.65 -17.53 10.49
C ARG A 96 15.81 -16.88 11.85
N MET A 97 14.77 -16.19 12.34
CA MET A 97 14.74 -15.64 13.69
C MET A 97 14.83 -16.74 14.75
N ALA A 98 14.17 -17.88 14.56
CA ALA A 98 14.30 -19.03 15.44
C ALA A 98 15.72 -19.64 15.40
N GLN A 99 16.33 -19.75 14.22
CA GLN A 99 17.72 -20.21 14.07
C GLN A 99 18.70 -19.27 14.78
N ALA A 100 18.52 -17.95 14.64
CA ALA A 100 19.36 -16.95 15.31
C ALA A 100 19.25 -17.02 16.84
N ARG A 101 18.03 -17.24 17.38
CA ARG A 101 17.83 -17.47 18.81
C ARG A 101 18.54 -18.73 19.30
N ASN A 102 18.46 -19.83 18.54
CA ASN A 102 19.11 -21.08 18.92
C ASN A 102 20.64 -21.01 18.85
N ALA A 103 21.17 -20.16 17.96
CA ALA A 103 22.61 -19.93 17.83
C ALA A 103 23.16 -18.94 18.87
N GLU A 104 22.30 -18.28 19.64
CA GLU A 104 22.70 -17.23 20.56
C GLU A 104 23.64 -17.76 21.66
N PRO A 105 24.80 -17.12 21.89
CA PRO A 105 25.70 -17.51 22.98
C PRO A 105 25.00 -17.40 24.35
N PRO A 106 25.26 -18.34 25.27
CA PRO A 106 24.68 -18.28 26.61
C PRO A 106 25.09 -16.99 27.33
N GLY A 107 24.14 -16.36 28.00
CA GLY A 107 24.34 -15.12 28.77
C GLY A 107 24.08 -13.82 28.02
N TRP A 108 23.93 -13.85 26.68
CA TRP A 108 23.68 -12.63 25.89
C TRP A 108 22.22 -12.15 26.02
N ASN A 109 21.23 -13.06 25.95
CA ASN A 109 19.80 -12.78 26.14
C ASN A 109 19.27 -11.58 25.31
N ILE A 110 19.84 -11.33 24.13
CA ILE A 110 19.47 -10.29 23.18
C ILE A 110 18.21 -10.71 22.43
N LEU A 111 18.24 -11.85 21.75
CA LEU A 111 17.06 -12.35 21.01
C LEU A 111 16.21 -13.24 21.92
N VAL A 112 16.88 -14.12 22.67
CA VAL A 112 16.28 -15.00 23.67
C VAL A 112 15.90 -14.15 24.88
N ASN A 113 14.68 -14.35 25.38
CA ASN A 113 14.11 -13.60 26.50
C ASN A 113 13.84 -12.12 26.19
N THR A 114 14.84 -11.23 26.16
CA THR A 114 14.63 -9.77 26.02
C THR A 114 13.96 -9.43 24.68
N GLY A 115 14.56 -9.85 23.57
CA GLY A 115 14.00 -9.64 22.24
C GLY A 115 12.65 -10.34 22.05
N GLN A 116 12.45 -11.51 22.67
CA GLN A 116 11.17 -12.22 22.61
C GLN A 116 10.07 -11.49 23.39
N ARG A 117 10.33 -11.07 24.62
CA ARG A 117 9.41 -10.27 25.46
C ARG A 117 9.09 -8.94 24.79
N PHE A 118 10.09 -8.25 24.26
CA PHE A 118 9.88 -7.05 23.47
C PHE A 118 9.01 -7.33 22.24
N SER A 119 9.29 -8.38 21.46
CA SER A 119 8.42 -8.74 20.32
C SER A 119 6.99 -9.15 20.75
N LYS A 120 6.81 -9.56 22.00
CA LYS A 120 5.50 -9.80 22.62
C LYS A 120 4.83 -8.50 23.10
N GLY A 121 5.43 -7.33 22.93
CA GLY A 121 4.86 -6.07 23.40
C GLY A 121 5.06 -5.82 24.89
N GLU A 122 5.83 -6.65 25.58
CA GLU A 122 6.17 -6.43 26.97
C GLU A 122 7.24 -5.33 27.08
N GLN A 123 7.23 -4.62 28.20
CA GLN A 123 8.28 -3.66 28.53
C GLN A 123 9.56 -4.43 28.91
N VAL A 124 10.69 -4.00 28.35
CA VAL A 124 12.00 -4.56 28.65
C VAL A 124 12.96 -3.45 29.06
N THR A 125 13.76 -3.75 30.07
CA THR A 125 14.83 -2.88 30.58
C THR A 125 16.14 -3.25 29.90
N ILE A 126 16.79 -2.30 29.23
CA ILE A 126 18.15 -2.46 28.70
C ILE A 126 19.00 -1.38 29.36
N GLY A 127 19.96 -1.78 30.19
CA GLY A 127 20.72 -0.85 31.02
C GLY A 127 19.83 -0.17 32.07
N ARG A 128 19.77 1.16 32.05
CA ARG A 128 18.91 1.98 32.95
C ARG A 128 17.60 2.43 32.30
N GLU A 129 17.39 2.10 31.02
CA GLU A 129 16.27 2.60 30.26
C GLU A 129 15.20 1.52 30.06
N ASN A 130 13.95 1.98 30.05
CA ASN A 130 12.77 1.17 29.84
C ASN A 130 12.27 1.34 28.41
N TYR A 131 12.31 0.26 27.63
CA TYR A 131 11.80 0.25 26.27
C TYR A 131 10.42 -0.40 26.27
N ARG A 132 9.43 0.31 25.74
CA ARG A 132 8.06 -0.18 25.55
C ARG A 132 7.61 0.15 24.14
N LEU A 133 6.96 -0.81 23.50
CA LEU A 133 6.23 -0.57 22.25
C LEU A 133 5.09 0.41 22.51
N GLY A 134 5.01 1.48 21.72
CA GLY A 134 3.95 2.49 21.86
C GLY A 134 2.54 1.88 21.78
N LEU A 135 1.53 2.59 22.29
CA LEU A 135 0.13 2.13 22.33
C LEU A 135 -0.38 1.64 20.96
N LEU A 136 -0.03 2.36 19.89
CA LEU A 136 -0.35 1.95 18.52
C LEU A 136 0.28 0.60 18.19
N ALA A 137 1.56 0.39 18.48
CA ALA A 137 2.22 -0.89 18.22
C ALA A 137 1.55 -2.08 18.95
N GLY A 138 0.93 -1.85 20.12
CA GLY A 138 0.13 -2.86 20.84
C GLY A 138 -1.16 -3.27 20.11
N ILE A 139 -1.92 -2.29 19.60
CA ILE A 139 -3.11 -2.54 18.75
C ILE A 139 -2.69 -3.25 17.46
N TRP A 140 -1.56 -2.82 16.89
CA TRP A 140 -1.06 -3.28 15.61
C TRP A 140 -0.53 -4.73 15.68
N LYS A 141 -0.07 -5.15 16.87
CA LYS A 141 0.27 -6.55 17.17
C LYS A 141 -0.94 -7.48 17.09
N ARG A 142 -2.11 -7.06 17.61
CA ARG A 142 -3.35 -7.89 17.57
C ARG A 142 -3.84 -8.08 16.14
N LEU A 143 -3.77 -7.04 15.32
CA LEU A 143 -4.21 -7.07 13.93
C LEU A 143 -3.28 -7.84 12.98
N LYS A 144 -2.18 -8.43 13.46
CA LYS A 144 -1.12 -9.02 12.63
C LYS A 144 -0.87 -8.13 11.39
N LEU A 145 -0.54 -6.86 11.62
CA LEU A 145 -0.51 -5.78 10.60
C LEU A 145 0.17 -6.16 9.26
N LYS A 146 1.15 -7.08 9.28
CA LYS A 146 1.72 -7.72 8.08
C LYS A 146 0.67 -8.22 7.06
N TRP A 147 -0.55 -8.50 7.52
CA TRP A 147 -1.69 -8.93 6.71
C TRP A 147 -2.69 -7.83 6.40
N ALA A 148 -2.68 -6.71 7.15
CA ALA A 148 -3.72 -5.69 7.04
C ALA A 148 -3.75 -5.06 5.66
N LEU A 149 -2.60 -4.60 5.14
CA LEU A 149 -2.54 -3.97 3.82
C LEU A 149 -2.98 -4.91 2.69
N PRO A 150 -2.42 -6.13 2.53
CA PRO A 150 -2.84 -7.02 1.44
C PRO A 150 -4.32 -7.43 1.57
N ILE A 151 -4.85 -7.60 2.79
CA ILE A 151 -6.27 -7.86 3.00
C ILE A 151 -7.13 -6.67 2.54
N ILE A 152 -6.76 -5.45 2.91
CA ILE A 152 -7.48 -4.23 2.49
C ILE A 152 -7.51 -4.13 0.96
N VAL A 153 -6.37 -4.35 0.29
CA VAL A 153 -6.28 -4.32 -1.17
C VAL A 153 -7.17 -5.39 -1.81
N VAL A 154 -7.17 -6.62 -1.28
CA VAL A 154 -8.09 -7.68 -1.74
C VAL A 154 -9.55 -7.28 -1.56
N ILE A 155 -9.92 -6.71 -0.41
CA ILE A 155 -11.29 -6.23 -0.15
C ILE A 155 -11.68 -5.15 -1.16
N ILE A 156 -10.80 -4.19 -1.47
CA ILE A 156 -11.07 -3.15 -2.46
C ILE A 156 -11.39 -3.77 -3.83
N PHE A 157 -10.59 -4.73 -4.30
CA PHE A 157 -10.84 -5.38 -5.58
C PHE A 157 -12.08 -6.29 -5.57
N LEU A 158 -12.40 -6.94 -4.45
CA LEU A 158 -13.65 -7.70 -4.31
C LEU A 158 -14.88 -6.80 -4.37
N CYS A 159 -14.83 -5.66 -3.67
CA CYS A 159 -15.88 -4.65 -3.75
C CYS A 159 -16.01 -4.10 -5.18
N ALA A 160 -14.89 -3.83 -5.84
CA ALA A 160 -14.87 -3.37 -7.22
C ALA A 160 -15.50 -4.39 -8.18
N ILE A 161 -15.14 -5.67 -8.04
CA ILE A 161 -15.79 -6.77 -8.76
C ILE A 161 -17.28 -6.66 -8.52
N PHE A 162 -17.75 -6.68 -7.26
CA PHE A 162 -19.16 -6.62 -6.86
C PHE A 162 -19.93 -5.35 -7.33
N LEU A 163 -19.26 -4.22 -7.48
CA LEU A 163 -19.89 -2.98 -7.92
C LEU A 163 -19.99 -2.86 -9.46
N TYR A 164 -19.08 -3.48 -10.21
CA TYR A 164 -18.95 -3.25 -11.66
C TYR A 164 -19.09 -4.49 -12.54
N GLY A 165 -19.41 -5.64 -11.96
CA GLY A 165 -19.57 -6.88 -12.71
C GLY A 165 -20.92 -7.04 -13.43
N PRO A 166 -21.09 -8.17 -14.14
CA PRO A 166 -22.14 -8.36 -15.14
C PRO A 166 -23.56 -8.55 -14.57
N TRP A 167 -23.72 -8.63 -13.24
CA TRP A 167 -25.05 -8.73 -12.61
C TRP A 167 -25.80 -7.40 -12.57
N TRP A 168 -25.14 -6.26 -12.80
CA TRP A 168 -25.82 -4.98 -12.91
C TRP A 168 -26.34 -4.79 -14.33
N PRO A 169 -27.62 -4.38 -14.51
CA PRO A 169 -28.15 -4.11 -15.84
C PRO A 169 -27.34 -2.99 -16.50
N ASN A 170 -26.94 -3.21 -17.76
CA ASN A 170 -26.34 -2.17 -18.58
C ASN A 170 -27.34 -1.03 -18.73
N LYS A 171 -27.24 0.01 -17.89
CA LYS A 171 -28.02 1.23 -18.12
C LYS A 171 -27.50 1.82 -19.43
N PRO A 172 -28.33 1.89 -20.48
CA PRO A 172 -27.88 2.40 -21.77
C PRO A 172 -27.39 3.83 -21.58
N ARG A 173 -26.24 4.12 -22.19
CA ARG A 173 -25.43 5.35 -22.11
C ARG A 173 -26.13 6.61 -22.68
N LYS A 174 -27.46 6.70 -22.62
CA LYS A 174 -28.27 7.72 -23.30
C LYS A 174 -28.05 9.14 -22.76
N ILE A 175 -27.55 9.33 -21.54
CA ILE A 175 -27.42 10.67 -20.92
C ILE A 175 -26.11 11.39 -21.32
N GLN A 176 -25.05 10.68 -21.76
CA GLN A 176 -23.79 11.34 -22.14
C GLN A 176 -23.86 12.06 -23.50
N ASN A 177 -24.79 11.67 -24.37
CA ASN A 177 -24.97 12.34 -25.67
C ASN A 177 -25.72 13.68 -25.56
N GLU A 178 -26.54 13.88 -24.52
CA GLU A 178 -27.22 15.16 -24.33
C GLU A 178 -26.26 16.27 -23.84
N ILE A 179 -25.21 15.93 -23.10
CA ILE A 179 -24.17 16.91 -22.71
C ILE A 179 -23.26 17.26 -23.90
N LYS A 180 -23.04 16.32 -24.83
CA LYS A 180 -22.31 16.62 -26.09
C LYS A 180 -23.11 17.49 -27.06
N LEU A 181 -24.44 17.57 -26.93
CA LEU A 181 -25.30 18.39 -27.79
C LEU A 181 -25.40 19.86 -27.35
N VAL A 182 -24.84 20.25 -26.19
CA VAL A 182 -24.87 21.65 -25.71
C VAL A 182 -23.57 22.41 -26.02
N CYS A 183 -22.52 21.75 -26.50
CA CYS A 183 -21.32 22.41 -27.01
C CYS A 183 -21.12 22.08 -28.50
N PRO A 184 -21.61 22.91 -29.43
CA PRO A 184 -21.30 22.75 -30.85
C PRO A 184 -19.87 23.25 -31.09
N PHE A 185 -18.87 22.48 -30.68
CA PHE A 185 -17.51 22.66 -31.22
C PHE A 185 -17.45 21.90 -32.53
N GLY A 186 -17.88 22.59 -33.59
CA GLY A 186 -17.71 22.14 -34.96
C GLY A 186 -16.23 22.03 -35.30
N ASP A 187 -15.88 20.92 -35.92
CA ASP A 187 -14.60 20.70 -36.57
C ASP A 187 -14.28 21.87 -37.51
N GLY A 188 -13.15 22.54 -37.30
CA GLY A 188 -12.57 23.46 -38.29
C GLY A 188 -12.40 24.93 -37.89
N ILE A 189 -12.35 25.28 -36.60
CA ILE A 189 -11.96 26.65 -36.20
C ILE A 189 -10.44 26.71 -35.98
N SER A 190 -9.74 27.34 -36.92
CA SER A 190 -8.32 27.70 -36.81
C SER A 190 -8.07 28.53 -35.53
N GLU A 191 -7.02 28.21 -34.78
CA GLU A 191 -6.63 28.85 -33.49
C GLU A 191 -6.67 30.38 -33.49
N SER A 192 -6.47 31.03 -34.64
CA SER A 192 -6.48 32.49 -34.78
C SER A 192 -7.84 33.17 -34.59
N ARG A 193 -8.95 32.42 -34.59
CA ARG A 193 -10.31 32.98 -34.38
C ARG A 193 -10.79 32.85 -32.93
N PHE A 194 -10.27 31.89 -32.17
CA PHE A 194 -10.69 31.61 -30.79
C PHE A 194 -10.32 32.74 -29.81
N MET A 195 -9.15 33.36 -29.97
CA MET A 195 -8.75 34.51 -29.16
C MET A 195 -9.55 35.78 -29.45
N ARG A 196 -10.23 35.87 -30.61
CA ARG A 196 -11.00 37.06 -30.98
C ARG A 196 -12.44 37.04 -30.44
N GLU A 197 -13.02 35.86 -30.22
CA GLU A 197 -14.37 35.72 -29.65
C GLU A 197 -14.39 35.82 -28.12
N ILE A 198 -13.32 35.42 -27.41
CA ILE A 198 -13.21 35.62 -25.96
C ILE A 198 -13.19 37.11 -25.60
N TYR A 199 -12.56 37.95 -26.44
CA TYR A 199 -12.58 39.41 -26.24
C TYR A 199 -13.94 40.06 -26.55
N HIS A 200 -14.74 39.48 -27.45
CA HIS A 200 -16.03 40.05 -27.83
C HIS A 200 -17.16 39.72 -26.84
N CYS A 201 -17.06 38.61 -26.10
CA CYS A 201 -18.02 38.27 -25.04
C CYS A 201 -17.80 39.03 -23.72
N SER A 202 -16.66 39.70 -23.54
CA SER A 202 -16.37 40.51 -22.33
C SER A 202 -17.08 41.88 -22.35
N HIS A 203 -17.55 42.37 -23.51
CA HIS A 203 -18.09 43.72 -23.64
C HIS A 203 -19.60 43.83 -23.93
N THR A 204 -20.33 42.73 -24.04
CA THR A 204 -21.80 42.73 -24.17
C THR A 204 -22.49 42.18 -22.93
N ASN A 205 -22.12 42.70 -21.75
CA ASN A 205 -22.95 42.59 -20.56
C ASN A 205 -23.64 43.93 -20.30
N LYS A 206 -24.76 44.14 -21.00
CA LYS A 206 -25.73 45.19 -20.68
C LYS A 206 -27.07 44.50 -20.40
N LYS A 207 -27.44 44.51 -19.10
CA LYS A 207 -28.71 44.04 -18.51
C LYS A 207 -28.98 42.54 -18.62
N VAL A 208 -28.49 41.79 -17.64
CA VAL A 208 -29.13 40.55 -17.18
C VAL A 208 -29.45 40.75 -15.71
N ASP A 209 -30.69 40.43 -15.35
CA ASP A 209 -31.36 40.81 -14.12
C ASP A 209 -30.63 40.35 -12.84
N ASN A 210 -30.63 41.27 -11.87
CA ASN A 210 -30.30 41.01 -10.47
C ASN A 210 -31.37 40.09 -9.88
N ASN A 211 -31.21 38.78 -9.99
CA ASN A 211 -31.80 37.81 -9.08
C ASN A 211 -31.17 36.44 -9.33
N LEU A 212 -29.93 36.24 -8.89
CA LEU A 212 -29.53 34.94 -8.35
C LEU A 212 -28.33 35.14 -7.43
N SER A 213 -28.69 35.33 -6.16
CA SER A 213 -27.78 35.27 -5.02
C SER A 213 -27.08 33.92 -4.98
N GLY A 214 -25.74 33.97 -5.08
CA GLY A 214 -24.84 33.19 -4.25
C GLY A 214 -24.81 31.68 -4.46
N TYR A 215 -23.93 31.20 -5.34
CA TYR A 215 -23.09 30.05 -5.00
C TYR A 215 -21.68 30.24 -5.56
N HIS A 216 -20.74 30.24 -4.61
CA HIS A 216 -19.30 30.32 -4.78
C HIS A 216 -18.75 29.38 -5.86
N TYR A 217 -18.14 29.96 -6.90
CA TYR A 217 -17.07 29.29 -7.63
C TYR A 217 -15.73 29.69 -7.01
N MET A 218 -15.27 28.84 -6.09
CA MET A 218 -13.88 28.83 -5.63
C MET A 218 -13.30 27.47 -6.04
N ILE A 219 -12.95 27.34 -7.33
CA ILE A 219 -12.03 26.29 -7.77
C ILE A 219 -10.71 27.00 -8.04
N THR A 220 -9.91 26.96 -6.99
CA THR A 220 -8.51 27.34 -6.94
C THR A 220 -7.76 26.60 -8.05
N MET A 221 -7.19 27.38 -8.96
CA MET A 221 -6.04 26.97 -9.74
C MET A 221 -4.91 26.59 -8.78
N LEU A 222 -4.47 25.34 -8.83
CA LEU A 222 -3.15 24.92 -8.39
C LEU A 222 -2.47 24.26 -9.59
N TYR A 223 -1.75 25.10 -10.34
CA TYR A 223 -0.44 24.74 -10.85
C TYR A 223 0.58 24.95 -9.74
#